data_AF-L0WD68-F1
#
_entry.id   AF-L0WD68-F1
#
_cell.length_a   1.000
_cell.length_b   1.000
_cell.length_c   1.000
_cell.angle_alpha   90.00
_cell.angle_beta   90.00
_cell.angle_gamma   90.00
#
_symmetry.space_group_name_H-M   'P 1'
#
loop_
_entity.id
_entity.type
_entity.pdbx_description
1 polymer ?
#
loop_
_entity_poly.entity_id
_entity_poly.type
_entity_poly.pdbx_seq_one_letter_code
_entity_poly.pdbx_strand_id
1 'polypeptide(L)'
;MSKSNLHALSQPETVTNDPLHDLIRKGARDLIARAVETELEGLLSQYADVTTPNGRQAVVRNGYLPKRIIQTGVGDVDVQVPKVRDRSGTGVRFNSQLLPPYLKRAKSLEELIPWLYLRGVSSGDFQEALSALVGEQANGLSANTVSRLKAKWLDEHKDWQRRDLSQKRYVYWWADGVYSNVRLDDRLCLLVIIGVTEHGHKELVAVEDGHRESEASWRELLTDLRERGLEPSPKLAVGDGALGFWKALSKVFPDTRHQRCWVHKTANVLDKLPKSVQPKVKSALHEIYLAETRDGAHKAFDSTLRRFRDKYPKAMDNLEKDRNELLAFYDFPAIHWIHLRTTNPIESTFATVRLRTKRSRSCGNRDTTLSMVFKLLQSAQKRWKRIKGFDQLRLVVNNVQFRDGEQVDDQSDRNAA
;
A
#
# COMPACT_ATOMS: atom_id res chain seq x y z
N MET A 1 -56.64 20.89 39.67
CA MET A 1 -55.26 20.37 39.83
C MET A 1 -55.08 19.27 38.79
N SER A 2 -54.10 19.20 37.89
CA SER A 2 -52.80 19.87 37.74
C SER A 2 -52.54 20.04 36.23
N LYS A 3 -52.23 21.26 35.77
CA LYS A 3 -51.64 21.51 34.45
C LYS A 3 -50.12 21.39 34.64
N SER A 4 -49.52 20.28 34.23
CA SER A 4 -48.06 20.15 34.20
C SER A 4 -47.50 20.94 33.03
N ASN A 5 -47.04 22.17 33.30
CA ASN A 5 -46.14 22.92 32.42
C ASN A 5 -44.71 22.46 32.69
N LEU A 6 -44.29 21.34 32.07
CA LEU A 6 -42.87 21.00 31.99
C LEU A 6 -42.30 21.65 30.73
N HIS A 7 -41.69 22.82 30.89
CA HIS A 7 -40.85 23.40 29.85
C HIS A 7 -39.56 22.58 29.77
N ALA A 8 -39.28 22.01 28.60
CA ALA A 8 -37.97 21.42 28.32
C ALA A 8 -36.92 22.52 28.45
N LEU A 9 -35.99 22.36 29.40
CA LEU A 9 -34.81 23.19 29.51
C LEU A 9 -34.01 23.00 28.21
N SER A 10 -33.91 24.07 27.41
CA SER A 10 -33.02 24.09 26.25
C SER A 10 -31.61 23.87 26.75
N GLN A 11 -31.00 22.75 26.36
CA GLN A 11 -29.56 22.57 26.55
C GLN A 11 -28.87 23.72 25.81
N PRO A 12 -27.93 24.44 26.42
CA PRO A 12 -27.14 25.41 25.69
C PRO A 12 -26.36 24.62 24.63
N GLU A 13 -26.67 24.82 23.36
CA GLU A 13 -25.75 24.45 22.29
C GLU A 13 -24.44 25.17 22.59
N THR A 14 -23.42 24.40 22.98
CA THR A 14 -22.06 24.90 23.08
C THR A 14 -21.59 25.21 21.66
N VAL A 15 -21.95 26.39 21.16
CA VAL A 15 -21.30 26.99 20.01
C VAL A 15 -19.86 27.22 20.44
N THR A 16 -19.00 26.26 20.13
CA THR A 16 -17.55 26.46 20.14
C THR A 16 -17.25 27.48 19.05
N ASN A 17 -17.35 28.77 19.40
CA ASN A 17 -16.90 29.87 18.56
C ASN A 17 -15.39 29.72 18.42
N ASP A 18 -14.94 29.23 17.26
CA ASP A 18 -13.54 29.24 16.82
C ASP A 18 -13.42 30.29 15.69
N PRO A 19 -13.14 31.56 16.04
CA PRO A 19 -13.09 32.66 15.06
C PRO A 19 -12.01 32.45 14.00
N LEU A 20 -10.93 31.73 14.34
CA LEU A 20 -9.88 31.40 13.39
C LEU A 20 -10.39 30.39 12.35
N HIS A 21 -11.08 29.35 12.80
CA HIS A 21 -11.65 28.36 11.91
C HIS A 21 -12.75 28.94 11.01
N ASP A 22 -13.58 29.83 11.54
CA ASP A 22 -14.58 30.56 10.74
C ASP A 22 -13.95 31.46 9.67
N LEU A 23 -12.88 32.17 10.03
CA LEU A 23 -12.12 32.98 9.08
C LEU A 23 -11.52 32.12 7.96
N ILE A 24 -10.90 30.98 8.32
CA ILE A 24 -10.32 30.04 7.37
C ILE A 24 -11.41 29.45 6.46
N ARG A 25 -12.55 29.04 7.01
CA ARG A 25 -13.68 28.47 6.25
C ARG A 25 -14.27 29.49 5.27
N LYS A 26 -14.41 30.75 5.70
CA LYS A 26 -14.81 31.86 4.83
C LYS A 26 -13.80 32.09 3.72
N GLY A 27 -12.51 32.17 4.05
CA GLY A 27 -11.44 32.32 3.07
C GLY A 27 -11.41 31.17 2.05
N ALA A 28 -11.59 29.92 2.50
CA ALA A 28 -11.67 28.75 1.64
C ALA A 28 -12.87 28.82 0.68
N ARG A 29 -14.05 29.22 1.18
CA ARG A 29 -15.25 29.44 0.36
C ARG A 29 -14.99 30.45 -0.75
N ASP A 30 -14.44 31.61 -0.40
CA ASP A 30 -14.20 32.71 -1.33
C ASP A 30 -13.14 32.32 -2.38
N LEU A 31 -12.08 31.63 -1.97
CA LEU A 31 -11.02 31.16 -2.86
C LEU A 31 -11.53 30.10 -3.84
N ILE A 32 -12.32 29.14 -3.37
CA ILE A 32 -12.94 28.12 -4.24
C ILE A 32 -13.90 28.79 -5.23
N ALA A 33 -14.73 29.73 -4.79
CA ALA A 33 -15.64 30.46 -5.66
C ALA A 33 -14.85 31.18 -6.77
N ARG A 34 -13.80 31.93 -6.42
CA ARG A 34 -12.93 32.61 -7.39
C ARG A 34 -12.30 31.64 -8.39
N ALA A 35 -11.75 30.52 -7.92
CA ALA A 35 -11.12 29.53 -8.79
C ALA A 35 -12.11 28.95 -9.82
N VAL A 36 -13.33 28.62 -9.40
CA VAL A 36 -14.36 28.10 -10.32
C VAL A 36 -14.88 29.17 -11.28
N GLU A 37 -14.95 30.44 -10.86
CA GLU A 37 -15.26 31.54 -11.79
C GLU A 37 -14.17 31.70 -12.84
N THR A 38 -12.89 31.55 -12.48
CA THR A 38 -11.79 31.57 -13.45
C THR A 38 -11.85 30.39 -14.43
N GLU A 39 -12.21 29.18 -13.97
CA GLU A 39 -12.47 28.05 -14.87
C GLU A 39 -13.61 28.35 -15.86
N LEU A 40 -14.68 29.02 -15.39
CA LEU A 40 -15.80 29.42 -16.24
C LEU A 40 -15.38 30.47 -17.28
N GLU A 41 -14.64 31.49 -16.87
CA GLU A 41 -14.11 32.52 -17.77
C GLU A 41 -13.22 31.91 -18.86
N GLY A 42 -12.41 30.92 -18.49
CA GLY A 42 -11.63 30.13 -19.44
C GLY A 42 -12.51 29.44 -20.48
N LEU A 43 -13.61 28.79 -20.06
CA LEU A 43 -14.58 28.20 -20.99
C LEU A 43 -15.25 29.26 -21.87
N LEU A 44 -15.77 30.35 -21.28
CA LEU A 44 -16.47 31.39 -22.04
C LEU A 44 -15.58 32.05 -23.09
N SER A 45 -14.29 32.25 -22.77
CA SER A 45 -13.31 32.81 -23.69
C SER A 45 -13.09 31.93 -24.92
N GLN A 46 -13.15 30.60 -24.77
CA GLN A 46 -13.05 29.66 -25.91
C GLN A 46 -14.23 29.78 -26.89
N TYR A 47 -15.37 30.31 -26.45
CA TYR A 47 -16.59 30.46 -27.26
C TYR A 47 -16.95 31.93 -27.51
N ALA A 48 -16.03 32.86 -27.27
CA ALA A 48 -16.29 34.30 -27.38
C ALA A 48 -16.72 34.72 -28.79
N ASP A 49 -16.08 34.14 -29.81
CA ASP A 49 -16.33 34.43 -31.23
C ASP A 49 -17.47 33.59 -31.84
N VAL A 50 -18.06 32.68 -31.06
CA VAL A 50 -19.12 31.78 -31.54
C VAL A 50 -20.48 32.43 -31.31
N THR A 51 -21.14 32.84 -32.39
CA THR A 51 -22.49 33.42 -32.35
C THR A 51 -23.52 32.52 -33.01
N THR A 52 -24.76 32.58 -32.53
CA THR A 52 -25.91 31.97 -33.19
C THR A 52 -26.27 32.72 -34.48
N PRO A 53 -27.09 32.14 -35.37
CA PRO A 53 -27.56 32.81 -36.60
C PRO A 53 -28.25 34.16 -36.34
N ASN A 54 -28.74 34.39 -35.12
CA ASN A 54 -29.40 35.62 -34.70
C ASN A 54 -28.44 36.64 -34.06
N GLY A 55 -27.12 36.47 -34.25
CA GLY A 55 -26.08 37.38 -33.76
C GLY A 55 -25.86 37.39 -32.24
N ARG A 56 -26.38 36.40 -31.51
CA ARG A 56 -26.21 36.29 -30.05
C ARG A 56 -25.05 35.35 -29.73
N GLN A 57 -24.31 35.59 -28.64
CA GLN A 57 -23.32 34.63 -28.16
C GLN A 57 -23.94 33.24 -27.96
N ALA A 58 -23.23 32.22 -28.45
CA ALA A 58 -23.67 30.84 -28.43
C ALA A 58 -23.67 30.25 -27.02
N VAL A 59 -22.61 30.50 -26.24
CA VAL A 59 -22.48 30.02 -24.86
C VAL A 59 -22.48 31.21 -23.92
N VAL A 60 -23.43 31.24 -22.99
CA VAL A 60 -23.57 32.35 -22.04
C VAL A 60 -23.72 31.84 -20.62
N ARG A 61 -23.25 32.62 -19.65
CA ARG A 61 -23.54 32.39 -18.23
C ARG A 61 -25.05 32.40 -17.99
N ASN A 62 -25.53 31.45 -17.20
CA ASN A 62 -26.96 31.32 -16.87
C ASN A 62 -27.18 31.10 -15.37
N GLY A 63 -26.47 31.83 -14.51
CA GLY A 63 -26.57 31.71 -13.06
C GLY A 63 -25.77 30.54 -12.50
N TYR A 64 -26.31 29.85 -11.51
CA TYR A 64 -25.62 28.80 -10.76
C TYR A 64 -26.43 27.52 -10.62
N LEU A 65 -25.74 26.42 -10.32
CA LEU A 65 -26.31 25.20 -9.77
C LEU A 65 -26.74 25.43 -8.30
N PRO A 66 -27.60 24.56 -7.74
CA PRO A 66 -27.93 24.60 -6.32
C PRO A 66 -26.67 24.59 -5.45
N LYS A 67 -26.70 25.36 -4.37
CA LYS A 67 -25.63 25.32 -3.37
C LYS A 67 -25.52 23.91 -2.81
N ARG A 68 -24.29 23.47 -2.56
CA ARG A 68 -24.01 22.19 -1.90
C ARG A 68 -22.84 22.35 -0.95
N ILE A 69 -22.76 21.47 0.03
CA ILE A 69 -21.68 21.44 1.01
C ILE A 69 -20.63 20.43 0.57
N ILE A 70 -19.35 20.82 0.68
CA ILE A 70 -18.22 19.91 0.52
C ILE A 70 -17.45 19.87 1.83
N GLN A 71 -17.18 18.66 2.31
CA GLN A 71 -16.40 18.48 3.54
C GLN A 71 -14.91 18.53 3.23
N THR A 72 -14.19 19.38 3.95
CA THR A 72 -12.77 19.62 3.77
C THR A 72 -12.01 19.43 5.09
N GLY A 73 -10.69 19.63 5.06
CA GLY A 73 -9.87 19.64 6.29
C GLY A 73 -10.15 20.82 7.21
N VAL A 74 -10.91 21.83 6.77
CA VAL A 74 -11.31 23.01 7.55
C VAL A 74 -12.82 23.01 7.86
N GLY A 75 -13.40 21.80 7.83
CA GLY A 75 -14.83 21.57 8.01
C GLY A 75 -15.64 21.70 6.71
N ASP A 76 -16.94 21.87 6.89
CA ASP A 76 -17.92 21.96 5.81
C ASP A 76 -17.86 23.33 5.12
N VAL A 77 -17.67 23.32 3.80
CA VAL A 77 -17.59 24.53 2.96
C VAL A 77 -18.74 24.52 1.96
N ASP A 78 -19.57 25.56 2.02
CA ASP A 78 -20.61 25.79 1.00
C ASP A 78 -19.98 26.18 -0.32
N VAL A 79 -20.35 25.50 -1.39
CA VAL A 79 -19.89 25.82 -2.74
C VAL A 79 -21.08 26.02 -3.67
N GLN A 80 -20.85 26.84 -4.69
CA GLN A 80 -21.82 27.11 -5.73
C GLN A 80 -21.11 27.15 -7.08
N VAL A 81 -21.49 26.25 -7.99
CA VAL A 81 -20.85 26.12 -9.30
C VAL A 81 -21.69 26.90 -10.33
N PRO A 82 -21.08 27.80 -11.11
CA PRO A 82 -21.79 28.53 -12.16
C PRO A 82 -22.25 27.57 -13.26
N LYS A 83 -23.29 27.95 -14.00
CA LYS A 83 -23.78 27.17 -15.14
C LYS A 83 -23.79 28.01 -16.41
N VAL A 84 -23.54 27.35 -17.52
CA VAL A 84 -23.68 27.92 -18.86
C VAL A 84 -24.98 27.47 -19.50
N ARG A 85 -25.52 28.29 -20.40
CA ARG A 85 -26.55 27.92 -21.35
C ARG A 85 -25.94 27.93 -22.73
N ASP A 86 -25.96 26.78 -23.37
CA ASP A 86 -25.68 26.65 -24.79
C ASP A 86 -26.94 26.98 -25.61
N ARG A 87 -26.79 27.88 -26.57
CA ARG A 87 -27.82 28.31 -27.54
C ARG A 87 -27.53 27.83 -28.96
N SER A 88 -26.36 27.23 -29.20
CA SER A 88 -25.97 26.66 -30.49
C SER A 88 -26.54 25.26 -30.74
N GLY A 89 -26.91 24.54 -29.68
CA GLY A 89 -27.41 23.17 -29.77
C GLY A 89 -26.32 22.10 -29.89
N THR A 90 -25.05 22.47 -29.68
CA THR A 90 -23.89 21.57 -29.72
C THR A 90 -23.67 20.81 -28.41
N GLY A 91 -24.38 21.18 -27.34
CA GLY A 91 -24.39 20.47 -26.07
C GLY A 91 -23.31 20.91 -25.08
N VAL A 92 -22.77 22.13 -25.22
CA VAL A 92 -21.71 22.64 -24.34
C VAL A 92 -22.20 22.72 -22.89
N ARG A 93 -21.43 22.13 -21.98
CA ARG A 93 -21.68 22.16 -20.53
C ARG A 93 -20.41 22.57 -19.79
N PHE A 94 -20.59 23.37 -18.74
CA PHE A 94 -19.49 23.67 -17.82
C PHE A 94 -19.40 22.58 -16.75
N ASN A 95 -18.26 21.89 -16.71
CA ASN A 95 -17.91 20.96 -15.66
C ASN A 95 -16.61 21.44 -15.02
N SER A 96 -16.71 21.91 -13.78
CA SER A 96 -15.53 22.36 -13.02
C SER A 96 -14.56 21.21 -12.80
N GLN A 97 -13.26 21.45 -13.01
CA GLN A 97 -12.21 20.48 -12.70
C GLN A 97 -11.98 20.43 -11.19
N LEU A 98 -12.02 21.58 -10.53
CA LEU A 98 -11.92 21.70 -9.08
C LEU A 98 -13.14 21.11 -8.34
N LEU A 99 -14.35 21.36 -8.85
CA LEU A 99 -15.62 20.92 -8.26
C LEU A 99 -16.43 20.00 -9.20
N PRO A 100 -15.97 18.78 -9.49
CA PRO A 100 -16.69 17.85 -10.34
C PRO A 100 -18.12 17.58 -9.82
N PRO A 101 -19.05 17.19 -10.72
CA PRO A 101 -20.36 16.72 -10.32
C PRO A 101 -20.26 15.66 -9.21
N TYR A 102 -21.17 15.73 -8.22
CA TYR A 102 -21.24 14.79 -7.09
C TYR A 102 -20.04 14.73 -6.13
N LEU A 103 -19.02 15.59 -6.27
CA LEU A 103 -17.97 15.73 -5.25
C LEU A 103 -18.60 16.13 -3.90
N LYS A 104 -18.40 15.29 -2.88
CA LYS A 104 -18.90 15.52 -1.51
C LYS A 104 -17.80 15.83 -0.49
N ARG A 105 -16.56 15.40 -0.74
CA ARG A 105 -15.43 15.55 0.20
C ARG A 105 -14.11 15.77 -0.52
N ALA A 106 -13.21 16.48 0.12
CA ALA A 106 -11.83 16.57 -0.30
C ALA A 106 -11.13 15.20 -0.18
N LYS A 107 -10.23 14.90 -1.13
CA LYS A 107 -9.46 13.64 -1.17
C LYS A 107 -8.68 13.37 0.11
N SER A 108 -8.13 14.41 0.74
CA SER A 108 -7.41 14.30 2.01
C SER A 108 -8.26 13.71 3.14
N LEU A 109 -9.55 14.03 3.17
CA LEU A 109 -10.48 13.50 4.16
C LEU A 109 -10.86 12.05 3.86
N GLU A 110 -11.02 11.68 2.58
CA GLU A 110 -11.18 10.27 2.18
C GLU A 110 -9.96 9.42 2.56
N GLU A 111 -8.75 9.98 2.40
CA GLU A 111 -7.49 9.31 2.76
C GLU A 111 -7.28 9.24 4.29
N LEU A 112 -7.86 10.14 5.09
CA LEU A 112 -7.76 10.12 6.55
C LEU A 112 -8.50 8.93 7.18
N ILE A 113 -9.61 8.48 6.58
CA ILE A 113 -10.46 7.42 7.15
C ILE A 113 -9.75 6.06 7.24
N PRO A 114 -9.03 5.57 6.20
CA PRO A 114 -8.16 4.40 6.33
C PRO A 114 -7.13 4.55 7.44
N TRP A 115 -6.56 5.76 7.60
CA TRP A 115 -5.58 6.06 8.63
C TRP A 115 -6.19 6.01 10.04
N LEU A 116 -7.34 6.64 10.25
CA LEU A 116 -8.08 6.59 11.52
C LEU A 116 -8.53 5.18 11.86
N TYR A 117 -8.94 4.40 10.84
CA TYR A 117 -9.03 2.96 11.01
C TYR A 117 -7.67 2.50 11.53
N LEU A 118 -6.61 2.43 10.74
CA LEU A 118 -5.33 1.87 11.18
C LEU A 118 -4.79 2.29 12.55
N ARG A 119 -5.06 3.50 12.99
CA ARG A 119 -4.60 4.03 14.27
C ARG A 119 -5.35 3.49 15.48
N GLY A 120 -6.41 2.72 15.30
CA GLY A 120 -7.10 2.07 16.42
C GLY A 120 -8.54 2.48 16.56
N VAL A 121 -8.97 3.55 15.89
CA VAL A 121 -10.27 4.16 16.12
C VAL A 121 -11.35 3.18 15.64
N SER A 122 -12.36 2.91 16.47
CA SER A 122 -13.49 2.10 16.06
C SER A 122 -14.27 2.85 14.97
N SER A 123 -14.95 2.14 14.08
CA SER A 123 -15.85 2.81 13.10
C SER A 123 -16.95 3.62 13.79
N GLY A 124 -17.32 3.30 15.04
CA GLY A 124 -18.22 4.11 15.87
C GLY A 124 -17.59 5.42 16.36
N ASP A 125 -16.29 5.39 16.68
CA ASP A 125 -15.56 6.53 17.25
C ASP A 125 -14.94 7.43 16.16
N PHE A 126 -15.14 7.11 14.88
CA PHE A 126 -14.66 7.94 13.77
C PHE A 126 -15.29 9.31 13.82
N GLN A 127 -16.58 9.39 14.11
CA GLN A 127 -17.26 10.67 14.18
C GLN A 127 -16.67 11.54 15.29
N GLU A 128 -16.37 10.98 16.46
CA GLU A 128 -15.70 11.70 17.55
C GLU A 128 -14.29 12.15 17.16
N ALA A 129 -13.47 11.25 16.60
CA ALA A 129 -12.10 11.57 16.18
C ALA A 129 -12.03 12.64 15.07
N LEU A 130 -13.03 12.67 14.20
CA LEU A 130 -13.14 13.67 13.13
C LEU A 130 -13.75 14.97 13.64
N SER A 131 -14.79 14.94 14.47
CA SER A 131 -15.34 16.13 15.10
C SER A 131 -14.28 16.88 15.91
N ALA A 132 -13.35 16.17 16.55
CA ALA A 132 -12.21 16.78 17.23
C ALA A 132 -11.22 17.49 16.29
N LEU A 133 -11.16 17.11 15.00
CA LEU A 133 -10.23 17.66 14.01
C LEU A 133 -10.85 18.72 13.09
N VAL A 134 -12.12 18.54 12.71
CA VAL A 134 -12.82 19.36 11.70
C VAL A 134 -14.10 20.04 12.24
N GLY A 135 -14.34 19.94 13.55
CA GLY A 135 -15.46 20.58 14.26
C GLY A 135 -16.70 19.69 14.44
N GLU A 136 -17.51 19.97 15.45
CA GLU A 136 -18.70 19.19 15.82
C GLU A 136 -19.75 19.09 14.69
N GLN A 137 -19.75 20.04 13.76
CA GLN A 137 -20.63 20.04 12.59
C GLN A 137 -20.24 19.03 11.51
N ALA A 138 -19.10 18.34 11.64
CA ALA A 138 -18.63 17.35 10.68
C ALA A 138 -19.44 16.05 10.72
N ASN A 139 -20.72 16.12 10.33
CA ASN A 139 -21.67 15.01 10.25
C ASN A 139 -21.38 14.04 9.08
N GLY A 140 -20.16 14.04 8.57
CA GLY A 140 -19.76 13.38 7.34
C GLY A 140 -19.58 11.87 7.43
N LEU A 141 -19.32 11.38 8.64
CA LEU A 141 -18.68 10.08 8.88
C LEU A 141 -19.55 9.14 9.69
N SER A 142 -20.85 9.19 9.44
CA SER A 142 -21.79 8.17 9.91
C SER A 142 -21.33 6.77 9.47
N ALA A 143 -21.75 5.75 10.23
CA ALA A 143 -21.47 4.35 9.92
C ALA A 143 -21.83 3.98 8.46
N ASN A 144 -22.91 4.58 7.92
CA ASN A 144 -23.34 4.41 6.52
C ASN A 144 -22.36 5.00 5.51
N THR A 145 -21.73 6.14 5.81
CA THR A 145 -20.64 6.67 4.97
C THR A 145 -19.45 5.71 4.96
N VAL A 146 -19.05 5.21 6.14
CA VAL A 146 -17.91 4.30 6.26
C VAL A 146 -18.18 3.00 5.49
N SER A 147 -19.41 2.50 5.53
CA SER A 147 -19.84 1.33 4.75
C SER A 147 -19.72 1.56 3.25
N ARG A 148 -20.26 2.67 2.72
CA ARG A 148 -20.14 3.01 1.28
C ARG A 148 -18.69 3.19 0.85
N LEU A 149 -17.85 3.76 1.71
CA LEU A 149 -16.45 3.97 1.42
C LEU A 149 -15.67 2.64 1.33
N LYS A 150 -15.98 1.68 2.21
CA LYS A 150 -15.43 0.33 2.12
C LYS A 150 -15.82 -0.36 0.81
N ALA A 151 -17.09 -0.23 0.39
CA ALA A 151 -17.53 -0.75 -0.91
C ALA A 151 -16.75 -0.13 -2.07
N LYS A 152 -16.60 1.20 -2.09
CA LYS A 152 -15.77 1.91 -3.08
C LYS A 152 -14.32 1.39 -3.10
N TRP A 153 -13.72 1.14 -1.94
CA TRP A 153 -12.35 0.62 -1.88
C TRP A 153 -12.22 -0.82 -2.36
N LEU A 154 -13.25 -1.63 -2.17
CA LEU A 154 -13.31 -2.97 -2.73
C LEU A 154 -13.37 -2.92 -4.26
N ASP A 155 -14.19 -2.02 -4.82
CA ASP A 155 -14.24 -1.83 -6.27
C ASP A 155 -12.90 -1.31 -6.81
N GLU A 156 -12.29 -0.34 -6.14
CA GLU A 156 -10.94 0.15 -6.49
C GLU A 156 -9.86 -0.94 -6.38
N HIS A 157 -9.98 -1.87 -5.43
CA HIS A 157 -9.09 -3.03 -5.33
C HIS A 157 -9.29 -4.00 -6.49
N LYS A 158 -10.54 -4.31 -6.85
CA LYS A 158 -10.87 -5.16 -8.02
C LYS A 158 -10.37 -4.54 -9.33
N ASP A 159 -10.55 -3.23 -9.51
CA ASP A 159 -10.05 -2.52 -10.68
C ASP A 159 -8.52 -2.49 -10.72
N TRP A 160 -7.88 -2.27 -9.57
CA TRP A 160 -6.43 -2.34 -9.44
C TRP A 160 -5.88 -3.75 -9.68
N GLN A 161 -6.61 -4.80 -9.30
CA GLN A 161 -6.27 -6.17 -9.63
C GLN A 161 -6.31 -6.40 -11.13
N ARG A 162 -7.20 -5.77 -11.90
CA ARG A 162 -7.27 -5.95 -13.37
C ARG A 162 -6.29 -5.08 -14.16
N ARG A 163 -5.44 -4.29 -13.50
CA ARG A 163 -4.52 -3.38 -14.19
C ARG A 163 -3.55 -4.13 -15.10
N ASP A 164 -3.21 -3.49 -16.22
CA ASP A 164 -2.16 -3.97 -17.12
C ASP A 164 -0.77 -3.91 -16.45
N LEU A 165 -0.02 -5.00 -16.58
CA LEU A 165 1.34 -5.16 -16.10
C LEU A 165 2.37 -5.36 -17.23
N SER A 166 1.95 -5.27 -18.50
CA SER A 166 2.80 -5.42 -19.68
C SER A 166 4.06 -4.54 -19.68
N GLN A 167 3.93 -3.32 -19.15
CA GLN A 167 5.02 -2.34 -19.07
C GLN A 167 5.79 -2.41 -17.74
N LYS A 168 5.47 -3.37 -16.86
CA LYS A 168 6.11 -3.50 -15.56
C LYS A 168 7.25 -4.50 -15.63
N ARG A 169 8.39 -4.09 -15.08
CA ARG A 169 9.56 -4.96 -14.90
C ARG A 169 10.04 -4.87 -13.46
N TYR A 170 9.94 -5.98 -12.74
CA TYR A 170 10.41 -6.08 -11.37
C TYR A 170 11.73 -6.85 -11.32
N VAL A 171 12.71 -6.33 -10.60
CA VAL A 171 14.01 -6.98 -10.41
C VAL A 171 13.98 -7.91 -9.21
N TYR A 172 13.40 -7.44 -8.11
CA TYR A 172 13.26 -8.19 -6.86
C TYR A 172 11.82 -8.20 -6.40
N TRP A 173 11.41 -9.31 -5.80
CA TRP A 173 10.17 -9.43 -5.06
C TRP A 173 10.44 -9.74 -3.59
N TRP A 174 9.58 -9.21 -2.73
CA TRP A 174 9.32 -9.74 -1.40
C TRP A 174 7.91 -10.32 -1.41
N ALA A 175 7.77 -11.53 -0.89
CA ALA A 175 6.49 -12.22 -0.75
C ALA A 175 6.29 -12.69 0.69
N ASP A 176 5.07 -12.56 1.18
CA ASP A 176 4.70 -13.01 2.53
C ASP A 176 3.20 -13.32 2.62
N GLY A 177 2.85 -14.19 3.57
CA GLY A 177 1.47 -14.44 3.98
C GLY A 177 1.18 -13.77 5.32
N VAL A 178 0.23 -12.84 5.32
CA VAL A 178 -0.12 -12.07 6.51
C VAL A 178 -1.47 -12.47 7.05
N TYR A 179 -1.45 -13.11 8.22
CA TYR A 179 -2.66 -13.50 8.93
C TYR A 179 -3.30 -12.29 9.63
N SER A 180 -4.61 -12.14 9.46
CA SER A 180 -5.44 -11.19 10.20
C SER A 180 -6.60 -11.93 10.87
N ASN A 181 -6.98 -11.49 12.07
CA ASN A 181 -8.17 -11.99 12.75
C ASN A 181 -9.40 -11.26 12.18
N VAL A 182 -10.32 -12.00 11.57
CA VAL A 182 -11.59 -11.49 11.02
C VAL A 182 -12.75 -12.05 11.85
N ARG A 183 -13.86 -11.30 11.98
CA ARG A 183 -15.07 -11.82 12.66
C ARG A 183 -15.74 -12.88 11.80
N LEU A 184 -16.23 -13.95 12.44
CA LEU A 184 -17.10 -14.99 11.87
C LEU A 184 -16.48 -15.95 10.85
N ASP A 185 -15.16 -15.90 10.61
CA ASP A 185 -14.48 -16.77 9.63
C ASP A 185 -13.13 -17.28 10.16
N ASP A 186 -12.60 -18.35 9.55
CA ASP A 186 -11.23 -18.82 9.82
C ASP A 186 -10.20 -17.70 9.56
N ARG A 187 -9.03 -17.76 10.20
CA ARG A 187 -7.96 -16.74 10.08
C ARG A 187 -7.71 -16.37 8.60
N LEU A 188 -8.06 -15.14 8.22
CA LEU A 188 -7.80 -14.64 6.88
C LEU A 188 -6.30 -14.57 6.63
N CYS A 189 -5.84 -15.21 5.56
CA CYS A 189 -4.47 -15.12 5.08
C CYS A 189 -4.40 -14.16 3.89
N LEU A 190 -3.67 -13.07 4.02
CA LEU A 190 -3.44 -12.14 2.91
C LEU A 190 -2.10 -12.45 2.26
N LEU A 191 -2.10 -12.80 0.99
CA LEU A 191 -0.90 -13.02 0.20
C LEU A 191 -0.45 -11.69 -0.37
N VAL A 192 0.79 -11.30 -0.10
CA VAL A 192 1.31 -9.98 -0.46
C VAL A 192 2.58 -10.13 -1.25
N ILE A 193 2.68 -9.37 -2.35
CA ILE A 193 3.93 -9.20 -3.11
C ILE A 193 4.25 -7.71 -3.20
N ILE A 194 5.45 -7.35 -2.76
CA ILE A 194 6.07 -6.03 -3.00
C ILE A 194 7.23 -6.23 -3.97
N GLY A 195 7.28 -5.45 -5.05
CA GLY A 195 8.32 -5.54 -6.06
C GLY A 195 9.18 -4.29 -6.12
N VAL A 196 10.40 -4.44 -6.65
CA VAL A 196 11.30 -3.33 -6.99
C VAL A 196 11.36 -3.19 -8.50
N THR A 197 11.03 -2.03 -9.04
CA THR A 197 11.19 -1.76 -10.47
C THR A 197 12.66 -1.69 -10.87
N GLU A 198 12.98 -1.71 -12.16
CA GLU A 198 14.35 -1.51 -12.64
C GLU A 198 14.96 -0.15 -12.23
N HIS A 199 14.12 0.83 -11.92
CA HIS A 199 14.52 2.12 -11.38
C HIS A 199 14.62 2.11 -9.84
N GLY A 200 14.48 0.98 -9.17
CA GLY A 200 14.64 0.87 -7.72
C GLY A 200 13.44 1.34 -6.89
N HIS A 201 12.33 1.70 -7.51
CA HIS A 201 11.10 2.07 -6.80
C HIS A 201 10.40 0.81 -6.29
N LYS A 202 9.96 0.85 -5.04
CA LYS A 202 9.15 -0.23 -4.47
C LYS A 202 7.68 0.01 -4.81
N GLU A 203 7.01 -1.03 -5.29
CA GLU A 203 5.59 -0.99 -5.63
C GLU A 203 4.88 -2.21 -5.05
N LEU A 204 3.63 -2.03 -4.62
CA LEU A 204 2.73 -3.11 -4.31
C LEU A 204 2.38 -3.81 -5.64
N VAL A 205 2.71 -5.10 -5.72
CA VAL A 205 2.46 -5.92 -6.91
C VAL A 205 1.15 -6.67 -6.74
N ALA A 206 0.95 -7.31 -5.60
CA ALA A 206 -0.26 -8.07 -5.30
C ALA A 206 -0.63 -7.96 -3.81
N VAL A 207 -1.93 -7.94 -3.55
CA VAL A 207 -2.52 -8.19 -2.22
C VAL A 207 -3.84 -8.90 -2.44
N GLU A 208 -3.90 -10.16 -2.05
CA GLU A 208 -5.06 -11.02 -2.29
C GLU A 208 -5.40 -11.82 -1.04
N ASP A 209 -6.66 -12.18 -0.93
CA ASP A 209 -7.15 -13.04 0.13
C ASP A 209 -6.92 -14.51 -0.23
N GLY A 210 -5.81 -15.06 0.26
CA GLY A 210 -5.61 -16.50 0.26
C GLY A 210 -6.53 -17.17 1.29
N HIS A 211 -7.20 -18.25 0.91
CA HIS A 211 -7.85 -19.11 1.91
C HIS A 211 -6.80 -19.67 2.91
N ARG A 212 -5.57 -19.88 2.43
CA ARG A 212 -4.36 -20.29 3.18
C ARG A 212 -3.12 -20.01 2.33
N GLU A 213 -1.92 -20.10 2.93
CA GLU A 213 -0.63 -20.12 2.21
C GLU A 213 -0.38 -21.46 1.50
N SER A 214 -1.35 -21.96 0.74
CA SER A 214 -1.17 -23.14 -0.11
C SER A 214 -0.50 -22.79 -1.42
N GLU A 215 0.10 -23.80 -2.03
CA GLU A 215 0.61 -23.71 -3.40
C GLU A 215 -0.48 -23.28 -4.39
N ALA A 216 -1.72 -23.75 -4.22
CA ALA A 216 -2.84 -23.38 -5.09
C ALA A 216 -3.13 -21.87 -5.05
N SER A 217 -3.27 -21.28 -3.85
CA SER A 217 -3.55 -19.84 -3.71
C SER A 217 -2.42 -18.99 -4.29
N TRP A 218 -1.16 -19.37 -4.06
CA TRP A 218 -0.02 -18.66 -4.64
C TRP A 218 0.06 -18.84 -6.15
N ARG A 219 -0.25 -20.02 -6.67
CA ARG A 219 -0.23 -20.28 -8.11
C ARG A 219 -1.31 -19.48 -8.84
N GLU A 220 -2.50 -19.37 -8.26
CA GLU A 220 -3.57 -18.53 -8.78
C GLU A 220 -3.11 -17.08 -8.90
N LEU A 221 -2.65 -16.48 -7.81
CA LEU A 221 -2.12 -15.12 -7.78
C LEU A 221 -0.99 -14.89 -8.80
N LEU A 222 0.00 -15.79 -8.84
CA LEU A 222 1.14 -15.65 -9.74
C LEU A 222 0.74 -15.84 -11.22
N THR A 223 -0.21 -16.72 -11.50
CA THR A 223 -0.71 -16.94 -12.87
C THR A 223 -1.49 -15.71 -13.34
N ASP A 224 -2.35 -15.16 -12.50
CA ASP A 224 -3.08 -13.92 -12.78
C ASP A 224 -2.12 -12.74 -13.04
N LEU A 225 -0.99 -12.63 -12.32
CA LEU A 225 0.04 -11.62 -12.64
C LEU A 225 0.58 -11.77 -14.06
N ARG A 226 0.82 -13.00 -14.54
CA ARG A 226 1.28 -13.22 -15.92
C ARG A 226 0.18 -12.95 -16.94
N GLU A 227 -1.05 -13.37 -16.67
CA GLU A 227 -2.20 -13.13 -17.56
C GLU A 227 -2.46 -11.63 -17.76
N ARG A 228 -2.13 -10.81 -16.76
CA ARG A 228 -2.13 -9.34 -16.85
C ARG A 228 -0.95 -8.74 -17.61
N GLY A 229 -0.09 -9.56 -18.22
CA GLY A 229 1.04 -9.12 -19.04
C GLY A 229 2.37 -9.03 -18.30
N LEU A 230 2.50 -9.48 -17.04
CA LEU A 230 3.81 -9.50 -16.38
C LEU A 230 4.67 -10.66 -16.91
N GLU A 231 5.29 -10.44 -18.07
CA GLU A 231 6.12 -11.45 -18.73
C GLU A 231 7.50 -11.64 -18.08
N PRO A 232 8.26 -10.57 -17.74
CA PRO A 232 9.61 -10.76 -17.23
C PRO A 232 9.60 -11.30 -15.80
N SER A 233 10.20 -12.48 -15.62
CA SER A 233 10.47 -13.03 -14.29
C SER A 233 11.35 -12.07 -13.47
N PRO A 234 11.03 -11.84 -12.19
CA PRO A 234 11.97 -11.17 -11.29
C PRO A 234 13.24 -12.01 -11.15
N LYS A 235 14.38 -11.36 -10.89
CA LYS A 235 15.67 -12.04 -10.76
C LYS A 235 15.80 -12.77 -9.42
N LEU A 236 15.12 -12.27 -8.39
CA LEU A 236 15.11 -12.86 -7.05
C LEU A 236 13.76 -12.62 -6.38
N ALA A 237 13.20 -13.64 -5.75
CA ALA A 237 12.13 -13.50 -4.79
C ALA A 237 12.64 -13.79 -3.38
N VAL A 238 12.26 -12.95 -2.42
CA VAL A 238 12.62 -13.03 -1.01
C VAL A 238 11.37 -13.36 -0.19
N GLY A 239 11.40 -14.41 0.61
CA GLY A 239 10.25 -14.80 1.42
C GLY A 239 10.63 -15.62 2.66
N ASP A 240 9.65 -15.92 3.51
CA ASP A 240 9.81 -16.95 4.54
C ASP A 240 9.72 -18.37 3.93
N GLY A 241 9.74 -19.41 4.75
CA GLY A 241 9.63 -20.81 4.38
C GLY A 241 8.26 -21.37 4.09
N ALA A 242 7.31 -20.51 3.72
CA ALA A 242 6.02 -20.94 3.20
C ALA A 242 6.21 -21.81 1.94
N LEU A 243 6.11 -23.13 2.10
CA LEU A 243 6.36 -24.10 1.03
C LEU A 243 5.43 -23.90 -0.18
N GLY A 244 4.23 -23.34 0.03
CA GLY A 244 3.28 -23.06 -1.04
C GLY A 244 3.79 -22.02 -2.04
N PHE A 245 4.36 -20.92 -1.56
CA PHE A 245 4.88 -19.85 -2.41
C PHE A 245 6.00 -20.35 -3.32
N TRP A 246 7.01 -21.01 -2.75
CA TRP A 246 8.16 -21.47 -3.51
C TRP A 246 7.79 -22.48 -4.60
N LYS A 247 6.90 -23.43 -4.29
CA LYS A 247 6.41 -24.40 -5.29
C LYS A 247 5.65 -23.73 -6.43
N ALA A 248 4.80 -22.75 -6.12
CA ALA A 248 4.08 -21.99 -7.12
C ALA A 248 5.01 -21.13 -7.97
N LEU A 249 5.98 -20.46 -7.34
CA LEU A 249 6.96 -19.60 -8.00
C LEU A 249 7.80 -20.39 -9.00
N SER A 250 8.33 -21.55 -8.64
CA SER A 250 9.09 -22.40 -9.57
C SER A 250 8.28 -22.90 -10.77
N LYS A 251 6.95 -22.95 -10.66
CA LYS A 251 6.06 -23.35 -11.77
C LYS A 251 5.72 -22.20 -12.69
N VAL A 252 5.51 -21.00 -12.15
CA VAL A 252 5.01 -19.84 -12.92
C VAL A 252 6.15 -18.95 -13.42
N PHE A 253 7.20 -18.77 -12.61
CA PHE A 253 8.38 -17.97 -12.91
C PHE A 253 9.67 -18.77 -12.63
N PRO A 254 9.96 -19.82 -13.43
CA PRO A 254 11.03 -20.78 -13.16
C PRO A 254 12.43 -20.15 -13.08
N ASP A 255 12.66 -19.04 -13.77
CA ASP A 255 13.97 -18.34 -13.76
C ASP A 255 14.20 -17.49 -12.50
N THR A 256 13.19 -17.36 -11.64
CA THR A 256 13.30 -16.56 -10.41
C THR A 256 14.09 -17.32 -9.36
N ARG A 257 15.23 -16.77 -8.93
CA ARG A 257 16.00 -17.35 -7.82
C ARG A 257 15.26 -17.18 -6.49
N HIS A 258 15.47 -18.13 -5.58
CA HIS A 258 14.85 -18.14 -4.27
C HIS A 258 15.82 -17.59 -3.21
N GLN A 259 15.38 -16.59 -2.44
CA GLN A 259 16.08 -16.10 -1.26
C GLN A 259 15.21 -16.27 -0.02
N ARG A 260 15.76 -16.93 1.00
CA ARG A 260 15.07 -17.08 2.29
C ARG A 260 15.43 -15.96 3.24
N CYS A 261 14.42 -15.45 3.93
CA CYS A 261 14.58 -14.38 4.90
C CYS A 261 15.40 -14.86 6.12
N TRP A 262 16.53 -14.20 6.39
CA TRP A 262 17.38 -14.52 7.53
C TRP A 262 16.72 -14.20 8.87
N VAL A 263 15.83 -13.21 8.92
CA VAL A 263 15.09 -12.86 10.14
C VAL A 263 14.16 -13.99 10.54
N HIS A 264 13.33 -14.47 9.61
CA HIS A 264 12.43 -15.60 9.87
C HIS A 264 13.19 -16.91 10.09
N LYS A 265 14.24 -17.16 9.31
CA LYS A 265 15.12 -18.32 9.53
C LYS A 265 15.70 -18.33 10.93
N THR A 266 16.22 -17.18 11.39
CA THR A 266 16.77 -17.04 12.75
C THR A 266 15.71 -17.36 13.79
N ALA A 267 14.51 -16.76 13.68
CA ALA A 267 13.41 -17.06 14.60
C ALA A 267 13.06 -18.57 14.63
N ASN A 268 12.94 -19.20 13.46
CA ASN A 268 12.62 -20.62 13.31
C ASN A 268 13.69 -21.56 13.89
N VAL A 269 14.97 -21.18 13.84
CA VAL A 269 16.06 -21.92 14.47
C VAL A 269 16.04 -21.73 15.98
N LEU A 270 15.87 -20.49 16.46
CA LEU A 270 15.85 -20.16 17.89
C LEU A 270 14.66 -20.78 18.63
N ASP A 271 13.51 -20.91 17.99
CA ASP A 271 12.32 -21.55 18.57
C ASP A 271 12.54 -23.03 18.94
N LYS A 272 13.51 -23.69 18.28
CA LYS A 272 13.91 -25.08 18.55
C LYS A 272 15.00 -25.20 19.62
N LEU A 273 15.34 -24.10 20.30
CA LEU A 273 16.47 -24.02 21.22
C LEU A 273 16.03 -23.49 22.60
N PRO A 274 16.61 -24.03 23.70
CA PRO A 274 16.45 -23.44 25.02
C PRO A 274 16.89 -21.97 25.05
N LYS A 275 16.16 -21.11 25.78
CA LYS A 275 16.46 -19.67 25.88
C LYS A 275 17.90 -19.36 26.29
N SER A 276 18.52 -20.20 27.11
CA SER A 276 19.90 -20.03 27.60
C SER A 276 20.96 -20.10 26.50
N VAL A 277 20.73 -20.85 25.42
CA VAL A 277 21.70 -21.02 24.32
C VAL A 277 21.40 -20.11 23.12
N GLN A 278 20.19 -19.55 23.05
CA GLN A 278 19.75 -18.71 21.93
C GLN A 278 20.70 -17.53 21.62
N PRO A 279 21.25 -16.78 22.60
CA PRO A 279 22.18 -15.68 22.29
C PRO A 279 23.42 -16.15 21.53
N LYS A 280 23.96 -17.31 21.92
CA LYS A 280 25.17 -17.89 21.33
C LYS A 280 24.93 -18.41 19.91
N VAL A 281 23.80 -19.08 19.68
CA VAL A 281 23.42 -19.54 18.34
C VAL A 281 23.09 -18.35 17.44
N LYS A 282 22.41 -17.33 17.95
CA LYS A 282 22.12 -16.11 17.18
C LYS A 282 23.40 -15.41 16.70
N SER A 283 24.43 -15.32 17.54
CA SER A 283 25.75 -14.81 17.13
C SER A 283 26.34 -15.62 15.98
N ALA A 284 26.32 -16.96 16.09
CA ALA A 284 26.83 -17.84 15.03
C ALA A 284 26.02 -17.68 13.72
N LEU A 285 24.70 -17.51 13.79
CA LEU A 285 23.87 -17.22 12.61
C LEU A 285 24.24 -15.89 11.97
N HIS A 286 24.50 -14.85 12.78
CA HIS A 286 24.96 -13.55 12.28
C HIS A 286 26.30 -13.68 11.55
N GLU A 287 27.25 -14.44 12.08
CA GLU A 287 28.56 -14.70 11.44
C GLU A 287 28.38 -15.31 10.04
N ILE A 288 27.36 -16.15 9.83
CA ILE A 288 27.08 -16.73 8.50
C ILE A 288 26.65 -15.65 7.51
N TYR A 289 25.56 -14.94 7.78
CA TYR A 289 24.95 -14.07 6.76
C TYR A 289 25.58 -12.69 6.67
N LEU A 290 26.44 -12.32 7.62
CA LEU A 290 27.27 -11.11 7.59
C LEU A 290 28.68 -11.39 7.04
N ALA A 291 29.02 -12.63 6.71
CA ALA A 291 30.31 -12.94 6.08
C ALA A 291 30.49 -12.14 4.78
N GLU A 292 31.72 -11.74 4.50
CA GLU A 292 32.05 -10.93 3.32
C GLU A 292 31.90 -11.73 2.02
N THR A 293 32.16 -13.03 2.06
CA THR A 293 32.10 -13.93 0.90
C THR A 293 31.21 -15.14 1.17
N ARG A 294 30.69 -15.74 0.09
CA ARG A 294 29.93 -17.00 0.12
C ARG A 294 30.75 -18.14 0.73
N ASP A 295 32.03 -18.24 0.40
CA ASP A 295 32.93 -19.24 0.99
C ASP A 295 33.09 -19.05 2.50
N GLY A 296 33.27 -17.79 2.95
CA GLY A 296 33.27 -17.45 4.37
C GLY A 296 31.96 -17.83 5.05
N ALA A 297 30.82 -17.57 4.41
CA ALA A 297 29.50 -17.97 4.90
C ALA A 297 29.39 -19.49 5.02
N HIS A 298 29.85 -20.27 4.05
CA HIS A 298 29.84 -21.74 4.11
C HIS A 298 30.70 -22.28 5.25
N LYS A 299 31.92 -21.74 5.44
CA LYS A 299 32.80 -22.08 6.57
C LYS A 299 32.15 -21.79 7.91
N ALA A 300 31.52 -20.62 8.05
CA ALA A 300 30.75 -20.26 9.25
C ALA A 300 29.55 -21.19 9.46
N PHE A 301 28.88 -21.60 8.37
CA PHE A 301 27.78 -22.56 8.39
C PHE A 301 28.23 -23.90 8.95
N ASP A 302 29.30 -24.48 8.39
CA ASP A 302 29.84 -25.78 8.81
C ASP A 302 30.39 -25.74 10.24
N SER A 303 30.99 -24.63 10.65
CA SER A 303 31.40 -24.40 12.05
C SER A 303 30.19 -24.40 12.98
N THR A 304 29.12 -23.69 12.60
CA THR A 304 27.88 -23.61 13.38
C THR A 304 27.23 -24.98 13.54
N LEU A 305 27.12 -25.75 12.45
CA LEU A 305 26.55 -27.10 12.49
C LEU A 305 27.38 -28.01 13.39
N ARG A 306 28.71 -28.06 13.23
CA ARG A 306 29.58 -28.87 14.09
C ARG A 306 29.46 -28.52 15.57
N ARG A 307 29.34 -27.22 15.89
CA ARG A 307 29.29 -26.75 17.28
C ARG A 307 28.00 -27.12 18.01
N PHE A 308 26.87 -27.18 17.30
CA PHE A 308 25.55 -27.26 17.93
C PHE A 308 24.74 -28.52 17.56
N ARG A 309 25.09 -29.26 16.50
CA ARG A 309 24.28 -30.38 16.00
C ARG A 309 24.12 -31.50 17.00
N ASP A 310 25.19 -31.89 17.72
CA ASP A 310 25.13 -33.00 18.67
C ASP A 310 24.10 -32.77 19.79
N LYS A 311 23.96 -31.52 20.23
CA LYS A 311 23.00 -31.15 21.29
C LYS A 311 21.64 -30.71 20.74
N TYR A 312 21.60 -30.14 19.55
CA TYR A 312 20.41 -29.49 18.99
C TYR A 312 20.19 -29.85 17.50
N PRO A 313 20.02 -31.14 17.17
CA PRO A 313 19.96 -31.60 15.78
C PRO A 313 18.79 -30.95 15.02
N LYS A 314 17.60 -30.89 15.62
CA LYS A 314 16.41 -30.27 15.02
C LYS A 314 16.60 -28.81 14.60
N ALA A 315 17.37 -28.04 15.37
CA ALA A 315 17.65 -26.63 15.06
C ALA A 315 18.63 -26.52 13.89
N MET A 316 19.65 -27.39 13.86
CA MET A 316 20.67 -27.42 12.82
C MET A 316 20.13 -27.97 11.50
N ASP A 317 19.29 -29.01 11.53
CA ASP A 317 18.61 -29.53 10.33
C ASP A 317 17.66 -28.48 9.73
N ASN A 318 17.00 -27.68 10.59
CA ASN A 318 16.17 -26.57 10.13
C ASN A 318 16.99 -25.50 9.42
N LEU A 319 18.22 -25.25 9.87
CA LEU A 319 19.14 -24.30 9.26
C LEU A 319 19.69 -24.85 7.93
N GLU A 320 20.26 -26.05 7.96
CA GLU A 320 20.98 -26.66 6.84
C GLU A 320 20.12 -26.90 5.60
N LYS A 321 18.87 -27.32 5.77
CA LYS A 321 17.99 -27.65 4.64
C LYS A 321 17.72 -26.50 3.67
N ASP A 322 17.91 -25.25 4.10
CA ASP A 322 17.66 -24.05 3.28
C ASP A 322 19.00 -23.31 2.98
N ARG A 323 20.16 -23.97 3.12
CA ARG A 323 21.50 -23.35 3.00
C ARG A 323 21.67 -22.56 1.70
N ASN A 324 21.30 -23.14 0.57
CA ASN A 324 21.52 -22.53 -0.75
C ASN A 324 20.64 -21.28 -0.92
N GLU A 325 19.36 -21.40 -0.59
CA GLU A 325 18.39 -20.31 -0.69
C GLU A 325 18.66 -19.21 0.35
N LEU A 326 19.33 -19.51 1.45
CA LEU A 326 19.75 -18.50 2.42
C LEU A 326 20.93 -17.65 1.92
N LEU A 327 21.76 -18.18 1.03
CA LEU A 327 22.98 -17.54 0.53
C LEU A 327 22.87 -17.06 -0.92
N ALA A 328 21.69 -17.15 -1.54
CA ALA A 328 21.46 -16.71 -2.92
C ALA A 328 21.77 -15.22 -3.16
N PHE A 329 21.68 -14.39 -2.12
CA PHE A 329 21.96 -12.95 -2.20
C PHE A 329 23.41 -12.64 -2.64
N TYR A 330 24.38 -13.55 -2.45
CA TYR A 330 25.77 -13.34 -2.89
C TYR A 330 25.92 -13.26 -4.43
N ASP A 331 24.94 -13.74 -5.21
CA ASP A 331 24.90 -13.58 -6.68
C ASP A 331 24.28 -12.25 -7.15
N PHE A 332 24.19 -11.27 -6.24
CA PHE A 332 23.64 -9.95 -6.48
C PHE A 332 24.53 -8.89 -5.84
N PRO A 333 24.46 -7.63 -6.28
CA PRO A 333 25.38 -6.61 -5.79
C PRO A 333 25.40 -6.44 -4.27
N ALA A 334 26.58 -6.28 -3.68
CA ALA A 334 26.76 -6.25 -2.22
C ALA A 334 25.91 -5.19 -1.52
N ILE A 335 25.74 -4.03 -2.16
CA ILE A 335 24.92 -2.93 -1.64
C ILE A 335 23.42 -3.29 -1.52
N HIS A 336 22.95 -4.29 -2.29
CA HIS A 336 21.57 -4.77 -2.22
C HIS A 336 21.34 -5.77 -1.08
N TRP A 337 22.39 -6.41 -0.55
CA TRP A 337 22.25 -7.50 0.42
C TRP A 337 21.48 -7.11 1.69
N ILE A 338 21.57 -5.84 2.12
CA ILE A 338 20.80 -5.31 3.25
C ILE A 338 19.28 -5.44 3.03
N HIS A 339 18.83 -5.43 1.79
CA HIS A 339 17.43 -5.58 1.40
C HIS A 339 17.06 -7.04 1.10
N LEU A 340 18.00 -7.82 0.55
CA LEU A 340 17.73 -9.20 0.10
C LEU A 340 17.73 -10.21 1.26
N ARG A 341 18.44 -9.94 2.35
CA ARG A 341 18.50 -10.82 3.52
C ARG A 341 17.22 -10.81 4.37
N THR A 342 16.25 -9.93 4.07
CA THR A 342 15.08 -9.71 4.94
C THR A 342 13.80 -9.42 4.15
N THR A 343 12.66 -9.78 4.73
CA THR A 343 11.31 -9.39 4.27
C THR A 343 10.81 -8.11 4.96
N ASN A 344 11.72 -7.32 5.57
CA ASN A 344 11.37 -6.06 6.24
C ASN A 344 10.52 -5.09 5.40
N PRO A 345 10.65 -4.99 4.06
CA PRO A 345 9.72 -4.15 3.28
C PRO A 345 8.23 -4.49 3.49
N ILE A 346 7.91 -5.78 3.67
CA ILE A 346 6.55 -6.21 4.03
C ILE A 346 6.33 -6.00 5.52
N GLU A 347 7.17 -6.58 6.37
CA GLU A 347 6.98 -6.60 7.83
C GLU A 347 6.85 -5.19 8.44
N SER A 348 7.66 -4.21 8.01
CA SER A 348 7.55 -2.82 8.49
C SER A 348 6.23 -2.17 8.08
N THR A 349 5.69 -2.52 6.91
CA THR A 349 4.40 -2.01 6.45
C THR A 349 3.25 -2.64 7.25
N PHE A 350 3.35 -3.93 7.55
CA PHE A 350 2.35 -4.67 8.31
C PHE A 350 2.44 -4.54 9.83
N ALA A 351 3.56 -4.10 10.39
CA ALA A 351 3.68 -3.83 11.82
C ALA A 351 2.56 -2.90 12.32
N THR A 352 2.22 -1.87 11.54
CA THR A 352 1.12 -0.94 11.85
C THR A 352 -0.24 -1.63 11.80
N VAL A 353 -0.44 -2.55 10.83
CA VAL A 353 -1.67 -3.33 10.67
C VAL A 353 -1.85 -4.31 11.85
N ARG A 354 -0.82 -5.10 12.15
CA ARG A 354 -0.82 -6.14 13.21
C ARG A 354 -0.98 -5.56 14.61
N LEU A 355 -0.37 -4.40 14.91
CA LEU A 355 -0.53 -3.71 16.20
C LEU A 355 -2.02 -3.46 16.52
N ARG A 356 -2.82 -3.25 15.48
CA ARG A 356 -4.23 -2.92 15.60
C ARG A 356 -5.16 -4.12 15.62
N THR A 357 -4.93 -5.16 14.83
CA THR A 357 -5.73 -6.40 14.90
C THR A 357 -5.77 -6.98 16.32
N LYS A 358 -4.75 -6.69 17.13
CA LYS A 358 -4.70 -7.05 18.55
C LYS A 358 -5.62 -6.20 19.46
N ARG A 359 -5.92 -4.95 19.09
CA ARG A 359 -6.76 -4.01 19.88
C ARG A 359 -8.22 -4.01 19.44
N SER A 360 -8.49 -4.03 18.14
CA SER A 360 -9.85 -4.21 17.62
C SER A 360 -10.16 -5.70 17.57
N ARG A 361 -10.95 -6.23 18.50
CA ARG A 361 -11.33 -7.67 18.57
C ARG A 361 -12.19 -8.16 17.37
N SER A 362 -12.19 -7.44 16.25
CA SER A 362 -13.07 -7.62 15.10
C SER A 362 -12.70 -6.69 13.95
N CYS A 363 -11.87 -7.13 13.01
CA CYS A 363 -11.94 -6.62 11.63
C CYS A 363 -13.18 -7.29 10.98
N GLY A 364 -13.99 -6.52 10.25
CA GLY A 364 -15.36 -6.88 9.83
C GLY A 364 -15.49 -8.18 9.03
N ASN A 365 -15.93 -8.12 7.78
CA ASN A 365 -15.88 -9.28 6.87
C ASN A 365 -14.55 -9.31 6.11
N ARG A 366 -14.31 -10.41 5.37
CA ARG A 366 -13.10 -10.65 4.58
C ARG A 366 -12.78 -9.52 3.59
N ASP A 367 -13.75 -9.13 2.78
CA ASP A 367 -13.64 -8.04 1.80
C ASP A 367 -13.30 -6.68 2.43
N THR A 368 -13.91 -6.38 3.58
CA THR A 368 -13.59 -5.16 4.33
C THR A 368 -12.13 -5.18 4.78
N THR A 369 -11.65 -6.33 5.25
CA THR A 369 -10.26 -6.46 5.71
C THR A 369 -9.29 -6.31 4.54
N LEU A 370 -9.56 -6.96 3.42
CA LEU A 370 -8.76 -6.89 2.19
C LEU A 370 -8.69 -5.46 1.64
N SER A 371 -9.83 -4.82 1.39
CA SER A 371 -9.91 -3.46 0.86
C SER A 371 -9.20 -2.44 1.75
N MET A 372 -9.26 -2.64 3.07
CA MET A 372 -8.53 -1.81 4.02
C MET A 372 -7.03 -2.03 3.93
N VAL A 373 -6.56 -3.28 4.03
CA VAL A 373 -5.12 -3.57 3.88
C VAL A 373 -4.57 -3.03 2.55
N PHE A 374 -5.32 -3.18 1.46
CA PHE A 374 -4.98 -2.60 0.16
C PHE A 374 -4.74 -1.09 0.23
N LYS A 375 -5.68 -0.31 0.78
CA LYS A 375 -5.51 1.16 0.90
C LYS A 375 -4.33 1.58 1.74
N LEU A 376 -3.98 0.75 2.71
CA LEU A 376 -2.88 1.03 3.61
C LEU A 376 -1.54 0.76 2.96
N LEU A 377 -1.45 -0.34 2.20
CA LEU A 377 -0.30 -0.63 1.38
C LEU A 377 -0.10 0.47 0.32
N GLN A 378 -1.16 0.93 -0.35
CA GLN A 378 -1.09 2.07 -1.28
C GLN A 378 -0.59 3.35 -0.61
N SER A 379 -1.06 3.64 0.61
CA SER A 379 -0.63 4.82 1.38
C SER A 379 0.83 4.69 1.84
N ALA A 380 1.23 3.51 2.33
CA ALA A 380 2.59 3.23 2.76
C ALA A 380 3.59 3.31 1.60
N GLN A 381 3.19 2.83 0.41
CA GLN A 381 3.98 2.90 -0.81
C GLN A 381 4.45 4.31 -1.14
N LYS A 382 3.62 5.34 -0.88
CA LYS A 382 4.00 6.76 -1.09
C LYS A 382 5.25 7.19 -0.31
N ARG A 383 5.59 6.50 0.78
CA ARG A 383 6.75 6.80 1.65
C ARG A 383 7.91 5.83 1.47
N TRP A 384 7.75 4.79 0.65
CA TRP A 384 8.82 3.83 0.45
C TRP A 384 9.99 4.47 -0.30
N LYS A 385 11.17 4.44 0.32
CA LYS A 385 12.40 4.86 -0.32
C LYS A 385 12.83 3.84 -1.37
N ARG A 386 13.47 4.32 -2.43
CA ARG A 386 14.19 3.47 -3.39
C ARG A 386 15.19 2.57 -2.67
N ILE A 387 15.50 1.42 -3.25
CA ILE A 387 16.55 0.55 -2.67
C ILE A 387 17.91 1.26 -2.73
N LYS A 388 18.80 0.96 -1.78
CA LYS A 388 20.18 1.44 -1.85
C LYS A 388 20.88 0.83 -3.06
N GLY A 389 21.72 1.61 -3.74
CA GLY A 389 22.46 1.14 -4.92
C GLY A 389 21.61 0.89 -6.16
N PHE A 390 20.45 1.53 -6.28
CA PHE A 390 19.52 1.31 -7.40
C PHE A 390 20.17 1.46 -8.79
N ASP A 391 21.26 2.21 -8.93
CA ASP A 391 22.01 2.34 -10.19
C ASP A 391 22.60 1.01 -10.69
N GLN A 392 22.86 0.06 -9.78
CA GLN A 392 23.34 -1.29 -10.12
C GLN A 392 22.21 -2.23 -10.56
N LEU A 393 20.93 -1.85 -10.41
CA LEU A 393 19.83 -2.67 -10.90
C LEU A 393 19.89 -2.87 -12.41
N ARG A 394 20.38 -1.89 -13.17
CA ARG A 394 20.59 -2.05 -14.63
C ARG A 394 21.48 -3.24 -14.97
N LEU A 395 22.50 -3.52 -14.15
CA LEU A 395 23.41 -4.63 -14.35
C LEU A 395 22.69 -5.97 -14.08
N VAL A 396 21.93 -6.02 -12.98
CA VAL A 396 21.12 -7.19 -12.60
C VAL A 396 20.05 -7.49 -13.65
N VAL A 397 19.42 -6.45 -14.17
CA VAL A 397 18.40 -6.50 -15.22
C VAL A 397 18.97 -7.07 -16.53
N ASN A 398 20.22 -6.72 -16.85
CA ASN A 398 20.95 -7.19 -18.02
C ASN A 398 21.70 -8.51 -17.80
N ASN A 399 21.41 -9.25 -16.70
CA ASN A 399 22.02 -10.54 -16.38
C ASN A 399 23.55 -10.51 -16.19
N VAL A 400 24.13 -9.36 -15.82
CA VAL A 400 25.53 -9.30 -15.39
C VAL A 400 25.72 -10.22 -14.19
N GLN A 401 26.74 -11.07 -14.25
CA GLN A 401 27.04 -12.01 -13.17
C GLN A 401 27.74 -11.29 -12.03
N PHE A 402 27.34 -11.66 -10.81
CA PHE A 402 27.98 -11.19 -9.58
C PHE A 402 28.50 -12.38 -8.81
N ARG A 403 29.71 -12.24 -8.26
CA ARG A 403 30.29 -13.19 -7.32
C ARG A 403 30.68 -12.41 -6.08
N ASP A 404 30.16 -12.83 -4.93
CA ASP A 404 30.37 -12.15 -3.65
C ASP A 404 29.99 -10.66 -3.72
N GLY A 405 29.00 -10.34 -4.55
CA GLY A 405 28.45 -9.00 -4.71
C GLY A 405 29.29 -8.04 -5.56
N GLU A 406 30.38 -8.52 -6.13
CA GLU A 406 31.20 -7.83 -7.12
C GLU A 406 30.89 -8.36 -8.53
N GLN A 407 30.97 -7.47 -9.52
CA GLN A 407 30.76 -7.84 -10.91
C GLN A 407 31.89 -8.79 -11.36
N VAL A 408 31.53 -9.87 -12.04
CA VAL A 408 32.50 -10.73 -12.72
C VAL A 408 32.82 -10.08 -14.07
N ASP A 409 34.02 -9.53 -14.22
CA ASP A 409 34.49 -9.04 -15.51
C ASP A 409 34.99 -10.23 -16.35
N ASP A 410 34.34 -10.51 -17.48
CA ASP A 410 34.86 -11.40 -18.53
C ASP A 410 36.06 -10.71 -19.20
N GLN A 411 37.21 -10.69 -18.53
CA GLN A 411 38.51 -10.34 -19.13
C GLN A 411 39.26 -11.57 -19.68
N SER A 412 38.58 -12.69 -19.94
CA SER A 412 39.23 -13.88 -20.49
C SER A 412 39.38 -13.89 -22.02
N ASP A 413 38.71 -13.00 -22.77
CA ASP A 413 38.75 -13.00 -24.25
C ASP A 413 39.61 -11.89 -24.87
N ARG A 414 40.41 -11.15 -24.08
CA ARG A 414 41.33 -10.10 -24.60
C ARG A 414 42.80 -10.51 -24.73
N ASN A 415 43.17 -11.74 -24.36
CA ASN A 415 44.54 -12.27 -24.49
C ASN A 415 44.64 -13.41 -25.53
N ALA A 416 43.95 -13.25 -26.66
CA ALA A 416 44.20 -14.06 -27.86
C ALA A 416 44.04 -13.16 -29.10
N ALA A 417 45.04 -12.33 -29.36
CA ALA A 417 45.26 -11.65 -30.63
C ALA A 417 46.75 -11.73 -30.97
#